data_AF-A0A436ETG2-F1
#
_entry.id   AF-A0A436ETG2-F1
#
_cell.length_a   1.000
_cell.length_b   1.000
_cell.length_c   1.000
_cell.angle_alpha   90.00
_cell.angle_beta   90.00
_cell.angle_gamma   90.00
#
_symmetry.space_group_name_H-M   'P 1'
#
loop_
_entity.id
_entity.type
_entity.pdbx_description
1 polymer ?
#
loop_
_entity_poly.entity_id
_entity_poly.type
_entity_poly.pdbx_seq_one_letter_code
_entity_poly.pdbx_strand_id
1 'polypeptide(L)'
;SSGGTTATSANANFTFGDGDATVLQSSITAASGGYTVNTIGLDPTLGNYDFDDVAFTGSANLASAVGGVVMISQDGGVIAAGTNGLSAAVTTVTAAQADAMTGTLTFAFVGTVDLSATPFTLDSGQSITGFGNGSSIITSGTIQPINVQGNLGATGGNVTGNEGVVKSTGGDTLQLLGSNQVRDTAFDFTGGSGSVFTIDQNAGGFSNVGGIVIQGVTVSNVATGQTAFKVAGLDTNLSITDNNVNVAGTLLDVDGGAGNITVTRGTLPNSGPAGTLTGGGISIA
;
A
#
# COMPACT_ATOMS: atom_id res chain seq x y z
N SER A 1 -19.44 -26.33 40.90
CA SER A 1 -19.07 -26.60 39.50
C SER A 1 -19.86 -25.63 38.64
N SER A 2 -19.27 -24.48 38.29
CA SER A 2 -19.86 -23.59 37.29
C SER A 2 -19.47 -24.13 35.91
N GLY A 3 -20.45 -24.67 35.19
CA GLY A 3 -20.29 -25.13 33.81
C GLY A 3 -20.13 -23.97 32.84
N GLY A 4 -19.06 -23.17 33.00
CA GLY A 4 -18.76 -22.02 32.17
C GLY A 4 -18.17 -22.49 30.84
N THR A 5 -18.89 -22.24 29.74
CA THR A 5 -18.30 -22.19 28.41
C THR A 5 -17.17 -21.16 28.39
N THR A 6 -16.13 -21.38 27.57
CA THR A 6 -15.07 -20.40 27.34
C THR A 6 -15.70 -19.06 26.94
N ALA A 7 -15.52 -18.01 27.76
CA ALA A 7 -16.01 -16.68 27.42
C ALA A 7 -15.21 -16.18 26.21
N THR A 8 -15.88 -16.01 25.07
CA THR A 8 -15.26 -15.50 23.83
C THR A 8 -15.19 -13.98 23.79
N SER A 9 -15.91 -13.28 24.67
CA SER A 9 -15.87 -11.83 24.81
C SER A 9 -16.32 -11.44 26.22
N ALA A 10 -15.51 -10.70 26.98
CA ALA A 10 -16.00 -10.05 28.19
C ALA A 10 -16.58 -8.68 27.81
N ASN A 11 -17.85 -8.44 28.17
CA ASN A 11 -18.44 -7.09 28.09
C ASN A 11 -18.26 -6.41 29.44
N ALA A 12 -17.02 -6.05 29.74
CA ALA A 12 -16.61 -5.44 31.00
C ALA A 12 -15.55 -4.37 30.73
N ASN A 13 -15.50 -3.36 31.60
CA ASN A 13 -14.46 -2.35 31.56
C ASN A 13 -13.40 -2.69 32.60
N PHE A 14 -12.15 -2.81 32.17
CA PHE A 14 -11.01 -3.08 33.03
C PHE A 14 -9.97 -1.99 32.85
N THR A 15 -9.50 -1.41 33.95
CA THR A 15 -8.36 -0.49 33.98
C THR A 15 -7.31 -1.07 34.91
N PHE A 16 -6.11 -1.28 34.41
CA PHE A 16 -4.95 -1.63 35.24
C PHE A 16 -4.32 -0.32 35.73
N GLY A 17 -4.13 -0.19 37.05
CA GLY A 17 -3.60 1.05 37.63
C GLY A 17 -4.65 2.15 37.76
N ASP A 18 -4.26 3.41 37.58
CA ASP A 18 -5.16 4.57 37.65
C ASP A 18 -5.70 5.04 36.27
N GLY A 19 -5.21 4.43 35.18
CA GLY A 19 -5.58 4.77 33.81
C GLY A 19 -4.87 6.00 33.24
N ASP A 20 -3.84 6.51 33.91
CA ASP A 20 -2.99 7.60 33.41
C ASP A 20 -1.82 7.04 32.57
N ALA A 21 -1.78 7.40 31.29
CA ALA A 21 -0.73 6.98 30.35
C ALA A 21 0.65 7.63 30.57
N THR A 22 0.80 8.56 31.54
CA THR A 22 2.03 9.35 31.70
C THR A 22 3.13 8.65 32.48
N VAL A 23 2.80 7.71 33.38
CA VAL A 23 3.76 6.95 34.18
C VAL A 23 3.24 5.53 34.32
N LEU A 24 4.10 4.53 34.06
CA LEU A 24 3.76 3.12 34.30
C LEU A 24 3.90 2.78 35.80
N GLN A 25 2.83 2.27 36.39
CA GLN A 25 2.66 1.97 37.82
C GLN A 25 2.35 0.49 38.04
N SER A 26 1.97 -0.24 36.98
CA SER A 26 1.71 -1.68 37.00
C SER A 26 2.68 -2.44 36.07
N SER A 27 2.84 -3.74 36.30
CA SER A 27 3.60 -4.60 35.37
C SER A 27 2.97 -5.97 35.19
N ILE A 28 3.05 -6.50 33.96
CA ILE A 28 2.62 -7.85 33.61
C ILE A 28 3.79 -8.58 32.95
N THR A 29 4.16 -9.72 33.55
CA THR A 29 5.18 -10.61 33.04
C THR A 29 4.55 -11.85 32.43
N ALA A 30 4.97 -12.20 31.21
CA ALA A 30 4.51 -13.41 30.56
C ALA A 30 5.01 -14.65 31.32
N ALA A 31 4.13 -15.63 31.52
CA ALA A 31 4.55 -16.96 31.89
C ALA A 31 5.42 -17.58 30.78
N SER A 32 6.29 -18.52 31.14
CA SER A 32 7.16 -19.20 30.15
C SER A 32 6.32 -19.81 29.02
N GLY A 33 6.62 -19.44 27.77
CA GLY A 33 5.90 -19.88 26.58
C GLY A 33 4.52 -19.23 26.36
N GLY A 34 4.15 -18.22 27.16
CA GLY A 34 2.87 -17.51 27.07
C GLY A 34 2.99 -16.07 26.59
N TYR A 35 1.83 -15.41 26.47
CA TYR A 35 1.71 -13.99 26.15
C TYR A 35 1.35 -13.18 27.39
N THR A 36 1.73 -11.90 27.41
CA THR A 36 1.31 -10.97 28.48
C THR A 36 -0.19 -10.64 28.39
N VAL A 37 -0.68 -10.44 27.17
CA VAL A 37 -2.11 -10.18 26.86
C VAL A 37 -2.50 -11.02 25.65
N ASN A 38 -3.66 -11.66 25.67
CA ASN A 38 -4.22 -12.34 24.50
C ASN A 38 -5.45 -11.60 24.00
N THR A 39 -5.36 -10.96 22.84
CA THR A 39 -6.47 -10.20 22.26
C THR A 39 -7.24 -10.99 21.18
N ILE A 40 -6.79 -12.20 20.85
CA ILE A 40 -7.44 -13.03 19.84
C ILE A 40 -8.85 -13.41 20.29
N GLY A 41 -9.84 -13.08 19.46
CA GLY A 41 -11.24 -13.35 19.71
C GLY A 41 -11.98 -12.28 20.49
N LEU A 42 -11.31 -11.21 20.96
CA LEU A 42 -12.00 -10.07 21.55
C LEU A 42 -12.94 -9.44 20.53
N ASP A 43 -14.18 -9.16 20.96
CA ASP A 43 -15.11 -8.34 20.20
C ASP A 43 -14.76 -6.86 20.41
N PRO A 44 -14.34 -6.11 19.38
CA PRO A 44 -13.94 -4.72 19.51
C PRO A 44 -15.11 -3.78 19.87
N THR A 45 -16.35 -4.27 19.89
CA THR A 45 -17.55 -3.49 20.22
C THR A 45 -18.02 -3.68 21.66
N LEU A 46 -17.41 -4.59 22.43
CA LEU A 46 -17.83 -4.95 23.79
C LEU A 46 -16.69 -4.75 24.80
N GLY A 47 -17.01 -4.11 25.93
CA GLY A 47 -16.04 -3.80 26.98
C GLY A 47 -14.92 -2.85 26.53
N ASN A 48 -14.15 -2.37 27.50
CA ASN A 48 -12.95 -1.54 27.29
C ASN A 48 -11.82 -2.05 28.20
N TYR A 49 -10.63 -2.18 27.65
CA TYR A 49 -9.48 -2.74 28.37
C TYR A 49 -8.32 -1.76 28.31
N ASP A 50 -8.05 -1.12 29.44
CA ASP A 50 -7.06 -0.08 29.55
C ASP A 50 -5.78 -0.59 30.23
N PHE A 51 -4.70 -0.62 29.43
CA PHE A 51 -3.35 -1.00 29.82
C PHE A 51 -2.36 0.16 29.70
N ASP A 52 -2.81 1.41 29.63
CA ASP A 52 -1.92 2.58 29.47
C ASP A 52 -0.88 2.70 30.61
N ASP A 53 -1.21 2.18 31.79
CA ASP A 53 -0.38 2.21 33.01
C ASP A 53 0.44 0.91 33.23
N VAL A 54 0.59 0.06 32.21
CA VAL A 54 1.19 -1.28 32.34
C VAL A 54 2.51 -1.43 31.60
N ALA A 55 3.56 -1.81 32.34
CA ALA A 55 4.82 -2.28 31.78
C ALA A 55 4.75 -3.77 31.42
N PHE A 56 4.99 -4.11 30.16
CA PHE A 56 5.03 -5.49 29.67
C PHE A 56 6.46 -6.00 29.51
N THR A 57 6.75 -7.19 30.05
CA THR A 57 8.06 -7.84 29.85
C THR A 57 8.03 -8.96 28.81
N GLY A 58 6.91 -9.15 28.13
CA GLY A 58 6.71 -10.14 27.06
C GLY A 58 5.69 -9.65 26.03
N SER A 59 5.56 -10.37 24.92
CA SER A 59 4.69 -9.96 23.80
C SER A 59 3.22 -10.26 24.06
N ALA A 60 2.34 -9.43 23.51
CA ALA A 60 0.92 -9.75 23.39
C ALA A 60 0.65 -10.70 22.21
N ASN A 61 -0.41 -11.49 22.32
CA ASN A 61 -0.98 -12.24 21.19
C ASN A 61 -1.95 -11.34 20.45
N LEU A 62 -1.51 -10.79 19.33
CA LEU A 62 -2.26 -9.84 18.51
C LEU A 62 -2.64 -10.49 17.18
N ALA A 63 -3.80 -10.12 16.64
CA ALA A 63 -4.25 -10.63 15.36
C ALA A 63 -3.36 -10.12 14.22
N SER A 64 -3.10 -10.95 13.21
CA SER A 64 -2.39 -10.51 12.01
C SER A 64 -3.28 -9.61 11.15
N ALA A 65 -2.69 -8.55 10.57
CA ALA A 65 -3.29 -7.73 9.54
C ALA A 65 -3.36 -8.53 8.22
N VAL A 66 -4.34 -9.41 8.09
CA VAL A 66 -4.54 -10.17 6.85
C VAL A 66 -4.80 -9.20 5.69
N GLY A 67 -4.02 -9.33 4.61
CA GLY A 67 -4.06 -8.39 3.49
C GLY A 67 -3.41 -7.03 3.77
N GLY A 68 -2.66 -6.91 4.87
CA GLY A 68 -1.93 -5.70 5.21
C GLY A 68 -0.88 -5.35 4.16
N VAL A 69 -0.69 -4.05 3.97
CA VAL A 69 0.16 -3.47 2.92
C VAL A 69 1.59 -3.33 3.42
N VAL A 70 2.53 -3.76 2.59
CA VAL A 70 3.97 -3.59 2.82
C VAL A 70 4.37 -2.18 2.41
N MET A 71 4.91 -1.43 3.37
CA MET A 71 5.28 -0.04 3.14
C MET A 71 6.70 0.04 2.56
N ILE A 72 6.89 0.84 1.52
CA ILE A 72 8.17 1.05 0.84
C ILE A 72 8.63 2.47 1.09
N SER A 73 9.89 2.66 1.46
CA SER A 73 10.53 3.97 1.49
C SER A 73 11.91 3.91 0.81
N GLN A 74 12.54 5.07 0.62
CA GLN A 74 13.84 5.14 -0.03
C GLN A 74 14.89 4.28 0.67
N ASP A 75 14.94 4.37 2.01
CA ASP A 75 15.99 3.76 2.83
C ASP A 75 15.49 2.59 3.69
N GLY A 76 14.18 2.32 3.70
CA GLY A 76 13.56 1.35 4.60
C GLY A 76 13.55 1.80 6.06
N GLY A 77 13.24 0.89 6.98
CA GLY A 77 13.22 1.17 8.42
C GLY A 77 11.93 1.81 8.91
N VAL A 78 11.95 2.38 10.11
CA VAL A 78 10.76 2.98 10.73
C VAL A 78 10.65 4.46 10.36
N ILE A 79 9.54 4.85 9.76
CA ILE A 79 9.17 6.26 9.55
C ILE A 79 8.24 6.68 10.68
N ALA A 80 8.60 7.74 11.38
CA ALA A 80 7.85 8.24 12.52
C ALA A 80 6.49 8.84 12.10
N ALA A 81 5.54 8.82 13.03
CA ALA A 81 4.28 9.54 12.87
C ALA A 81 4.53 11.03 12.59
N GLY A 82 3.67 11.65 11.79
CA GLY A 82 3.78 13.03 11.34
C GLY A 82 4.72 13.24 10.14
N THR A 83 5.74 12.40 9.95
CA THR A 83 6.56 12.43 8.72
C THR A 83 5.70 12.00 7.53
N ASN A 84 5.77 12.74 6.41
CA ASN A 84 4.92 12.51 5.23
C ASN A 84 3.42 12.45 5.57
N GLY A 85 2.96 13.18 6.59
CA GLY A 85 1.55 13.22 7.00
C GLY A 85 1.03 11.93 7.63
N LEU A 86 1.92 10.99 8.00
CA LEU A 86 1.52 9.71 8.57
C LEU A 86 0.80 9.87 9.91
N SER A 87 -0.35 9.20 10.07
CA SER A 87 -1.09 9.19 11.34
C SER A 87 -0.44 8.35 12.44
N ALA A 88 0.42 7.40 12.06
CA ALA A 88 1.14 6.51 12.96
C ALA A 88 2.53 6.20 12.39
N ALA A 89 3.44 5.72 13.24
CA ALA A 89 4.73 5.23 12.77
C ALA A 89 4.53 3.96 11.94
N VAL A 90 5.28 3.84 10.84
CA VAL A 90 5.20 2.67 9.95
C VAL A 90 6.57 2.06 9.74
N THR A 91 6.63 0.73 9.74
CA THR A 91 7.85 0.00 9.33
C THR A 91 7.82 -0.15 7.82
N THR A 92 8.93 0.20 7.18
CA THR A 92 9.10 0.18 5.74
C THR A 92 10.28 -0.69 5.32
N VAL A 93 10.25 -1.15 4.08
CA VAL A 93 11.38 -1.79 3.39
C VAL A 93 11.86 -0.91 2.24
N THR A 94 13.04 -1.18 1.70
CA THR A 94 13.51 -0.49 0.49
C THR A 94 12.78 -1.03 -0.75
N ALA A 95 12.79 -0.27 -1.84
CA ALA A 95 12.25 -0.73 -3.13
C ALA A 95 12.91 -2.04 -3.58
N ALA A 96 14.23 -2.18 -3.46
CA ALA A 96 14.93 -3.42 -3.83
C ALA A 96 14.53 -4.63 -2.96
N GLN A 97 14.24 -4.40 -1.67
CA GLN A 97 13.75 -5.46 -0.80
C GLN A 97 12.34 -5.89 -1.17
N ALA A 98 11.45 -4.92 -1.48
CA ALA A 98 10.09 -5.19 -1.90
C ALA A 98 10.03 -5.90 -3.28
N ASP A 99 10.87 -5.49 -4.23
CA ASP A 99 11.01 -6.10 -5.57
C ASP A 99 11.45 -7.56 -5.50
N ALA A 100 12.22 -7.94 -4.47
CA ALA A 100 12.63 -9.31 -4.23
C ALA A 100 11.56 -10.17 -3.51
N MET A 101 10.46 -9.57 -3.06
CA MET A 101 9.38 -10.30 -2.37
C MET A 101 8.50 -11.04 -3.38
N THR A 102 8.09 -12.25 -3.03
CA THR A 102 7.25 -13.10 -3.87
C THR A 102 5.89 -13.35 -3.21
N GLY A 103 4.91 -13.73 -4.04
CA GLY A 103 3.54 -14.02 -3.60
C GLY A 103 2.58 -12.85 -3.81
N THR A 104 1.34 -13.01 -3.35
CA THR A 104 0.27 -12.01 -3.50
C THR A 104 0.41 -10.93 -2.42
N LEU A 105 1.12 -9.86 -2.76
CA LEU A 105 1.43 -8.76 -1.87
C LEU A 105 0.87 -7.44 -2.41
N THR A 106 0.54 -6.54 -1.49
CA THR A 106 0.20 -5.16 -1.82
C THR A 106 1.24 -4.25 -1.20
N PHE A 107 1.72 -3.27 -1.98
CA PHE A 107 2.74 -2.31 -1.57
C PHE A 107 2.18 -0.88 -1.52
N ALA A 108 2.80 -0.03 -0.69
CA ALA A 108 2.55 1.40 -0.69
C ALA A 108 3.83 2.20 -0.50
N PHE A 109 4.07 3.19 -1.36
CA PHE A 109 5.22 4.07 -1.23
C PHE A 109 4.98 5.17 -0.18
N VAL A 110 5.99 5.45 0.62
CA VAL A 110 5.98 6.46 1.68
C VAL A 110 7.03 7.52 1.39
N GLY A 111 6.58 8.77 1.24
CA GLY A 111 7.46 9.86 0.82
C GLY A 111 7.89 9.70 -0.64
N THR A 112 9.05 10.27 -1.00
CA THR A 112 9.62 10.12 -2.33
C THR A 112 10.52 8.88 -2.39
N VAL A 113 10.31 8.03 -3.39
CA VAL A 113 11.14 6.85 -3.66
C VAL A 113 11.65 6.92 -5.09
N ASP A 114 12.97 6.93 -5.23
CA ASP A 114 13.67 7.02 -6.51
C ASP A 114 14.03 5.62 -7.03
N LEU A 115 13.42 5.25 -8.18
CA LEU A 115 13.62 3.99 -8.90
C LEU A 115 14.56 4.13 -10.10
N SER A 116 15.31 5.24 -10.21
CA SER A 116 16.15 5.52 -11.38
C SER A 116 17.24 4.48 -11.64
N ALA A 117 17.70 3.78 -10.59
CA ALA A 117 18.75 2.78 -10.70
C ALA A 117 18.26 1.47 -11.34
N THR A 118 17.04 1.06 -11.02
CA THR A 118 16.43 -0.19 -11.49
C THR A 118 14.91 -0.04 -11.54
N PRO A 119 14.26 -0.37 -12.66
CA PRO A 119 12.81 -0.48 -12.72
C PRO A 119 12.29 -1.38 -11.61
N PHE A 120 11.18 -1.02 -10.98
CA PHE A 120 10.48 -1.89 -10.04
C PHE A 120 9.58 -2.84 -10.83
N THR A 121 9.56 -4.12 -10.47
CA THR A 121 8.76 -5.13 -11.14
C THR A 121 7.68 -5.63 -10.20
N LEU A 122 6.43 -5.51 -10.61
CA LEU A 122 5.34 -6.19 -9.93
C LEU A 122 5.16 -7.57 -10.53
N ASP A 123 5.46 -8.60 -9.74
CA ASP A 123 5.15 -9.98 -10.07
C ASP A 123 3.65 -10.17 -10.29
N SER A 124 3.28 -11.23 -11.03
CA SER A 124 1.89 -11.51 -11.33
C SER A 124 1.03 -11.59 -10.06
N GLY A 125 0.01 -10.74 -9.95
CA GLY A 125 -0.92 -10.70 -8.82
C GLY A 125 -0.48 -9.80 -7.65
N GLN A 126 0.70 -9.20 -7.71
CA GLN A 126 1.08 -8.14 -6.78
C GLN A 126 0.39 -6.82 -7.12
N SER A 127 0.24 -5.95 -6.13
CA SER A 127 -0.49 -4.69 -6.26
C SER A 127 0.25 -3.52 -5.59
N ILE A 128 -0.03 -2.31 -6.04
CA ILE A 128 0.32 -1.06 -5.38
C ILE A 128 -0.97 -0.32 -5.02
N THR A 129 -1.02 0.20 -3.81
CA THR A 129 -2.01 1.17 -3.36
C THR A 129 -1.28 2.31 -2.66
N GLY A 130 -1.74 3.54 -2.81
CA GLY A 130 -1.13 4.68 -2.11
C GLY A 130 -2.12 5.43 -1.24
N PHE A 131 -1.62 6.44 -0.54
CA PHE A 131 -2.43 7.34 0.28
C PHE A 131 -3.14 8.44 -0.54
N GLY A 132 -2.98 8.42 -1.88
CA GLY A 132 -3.67 9.33 -2.78
C GLY A 132 -5.19 9.29 -2.55
N ASN A 133 -5.86 10.38 -2.92
CA ASN A 133 -7.31 10.52 -2.80
C ASN A 133 -7.89 10.36 -1.37
N GLY A 134 -7.06 10.56 -0.33
CA GLY A 134 -7.47 10.49 1.07
C GLY A 134 -7.62 9.05 1.60
N SER A 135 -7.01 8.08 0.92
CA SER A 135 -7.08 6.67 1.28
C SER A 135 -6.44 6.37 2.65
N SER A 136 -7.06 5.49 3.42
CA SER A 136 -6.46 4.87 4.61
C SER A 136 -6.04 3.45 4.27
N ILE A 137 -4.82 3.09 4.67
CA ILE A 137 -4.19 1.81 4.37
C ILE A 137 -4.02 1.02 5.65
N ILE A 138 -4.37 -0.27 5.62
CA ILE A 138 -4.04 -1.21 6.70
C ILE A 138 -2.61 -1.69 6.47
N THR A 139 -1.67 -1.33 7.35
CA THR A 139 -0.28 -1.78 7.23
C THR A 139 -0.11 -3.24 7.63
N SER A 140 0.82 -3.95 6.99
CA SER A 140 1.20 -5.31 7.35
C SER A 140 1.73 -5.38 8.78
N GLY A 141 1.43 -6.45 9.51
CA GLY A 141 1.88 -6.64 10.88
C GLY A 141 0.81 -7.25 11.76
N THR A 142 0.80 -6.86 13.04
CA THR A 142 -0.23 -7.24 14.01
C THR A 142 -1.08 -6.04 14.43
N ILE A 143 -2.38 -6.25 14.64
CA ILE A 143 -3.35 -5.21 14.95
C ILE A 143 -3.79 -5.32 16.41
N GLN A 144 -3.81 -4.17 17.10
CA GLN A 144 -4.44 -4.01 18.40
C GLN A 144 -5.93 -3.64 18.23
N PRO A 145 -6.86 -4.33 18.91
CA PRO A 145 -8.28 -3.96 18.87
C PRO A 145 -8.53 -2.55 19.40
N ILE A 146 -9.52 -1.84 18.84
CA ILE A 146 -9.81 -0.43 19.19
C ILE A 146 -10.25 -0.24 20.64
N ASN A 147 -10.88 -1.26 21.24
CA ASN A 147 -11.31 -1.24 22.63
C ASN A 147 -10.20 -1.65 23.62
N VAL A 148 -8.96 -1.80 23.15
CA VAL A 148 -7.76 -2.02 23.99
C VAL A 148 -6.88 -0.77 23.95
N GLN A 149 -6.68 -0.14 25.10
CA GLN A 149 -5.79 1.01 25.30
C GLN A 149 -4.45 0.53 25.90
N GLY A 150 -3.40 1.35 25.81
CA GLY A 150 -2.02 0.93 26.04
C GLY A 150 -1.28 0.54 24.76
N ASN A 151 0.05 0.45 24.83
CA ASN A 151 0.87 -0.02 23.73
C ASN A 151 1.23 -1.50 23.92
N LEU A 152 0.50 -2.39 23.24
CA LEU A 152 0.80 -3.83 23.27
C LEU A 152 1.87 -4.27 22.26
N GLY A 153 2.56 -3.32 21.60
CA GLY A 153 3.57 -3.60 20.59
C GLY A 153 2.99 -4.00 19.23
N ALA A 154 1.78 -3.56 18.91
CA ALA A 154 1.20 -3.73 17.58
C ALA A 154 2.05 -3.03 16.51
N THR A 155 2.21 -3.67 15.35
CA THR A 155 3.03 -3.17 14.24
C THR A 155 2.22 -2.80 13.00
N GLY A 156 0.97 -3.26 12.95
CA GLY A 156 0.00 -2.98 11.90
C GLY A 156 -1.13 -2.07 12.39
N GLY A 157 -1.87 -1.50 11.45
CA GLY A 157 -3.06 -0.70 11.75
C GLY A 157 -3.48 0.17 10.59
N ASN A 158 -4.60 0.87 10.76
CA ASN A 158 -5.05 1.86 9.78
C ASN A 158 -4.17 3.10 9.85
N VAL A 159 -3.51 3.40 8.74
CA VAL A 159 -2.66 4.56 8.59
C VAL A 159 -3.23 5.45 7.49
N THR A 160 -3.22 6.75 7.73
CA THR A 160 -3.39 7.77 6.69
C THR A 160 -2.04 8.44 6.46
N GLY A 161 -1.82 9.00 5.29
CA GLY A 161 -0.58 9.69 4.96
C GLY A 161 -0.76 10.65 3.79
N ASN A 162 0.29 11.37 3.45
CA ASN A 162 0.39 12.05 2.18
C ASN A 162 0.70 11.03 1.08
N GLU A 163 0.23 11.30 -0.14
CA GLU A 163 0.54 10.47 -1.31
C GLU A 163 2.06 10.36 -1.52
N GLY A 164 2.55 9.12 -1.61
CA GLY A 164 3.93 8.83 -1.96
C GLY A 164 4.21 9.15 -3.42
N VAL A 165 5.43 9.61 -3.71
CA VAL A 165 5.86 9.99 -5.07
C VAL A 165 6.96 9.05 -5.52
N VAL A 166 6.68 8.27 -6.56
CA VAL A 166 7.66 7.43 -7.24
C VAL A 166 8.37 8.25 -8.30
N LYS A 167 9.70 8.36 -8.20
CA LYS A 167 10.53 9.08 -9.15
C LYS A 167 11.33 8.11 -10.02
N SER A 168 11.51 8.44 -11.28
CA SER A 168 12.49 7.76 -12.13
C SER A 168 13.09 8.74 -13.14
N THR A 169 14.42 8.77 -13.18
CA THR A 169 15.26 9.43 -14.19
C THR A 169 15.96 8.41 -15.09
N GLY A 170 15.68 7.12 -14.91
CA GLY A 170 16.30 6.00 -15.61
C GLY A 170 15.49 5.60 -16.85
N GLY A 171 15.54 4.31 -17.19
CA GLY A 171 14.67 3.70 -18.21
C GLY A 171 13.23 3.57 -17.73
N ASP A 172 12.58 2.46 -18.11
CA ASP A 172 11.22 2.16 -17.66
C ASP A 172 11.10 2.19 -16.12
N THR A 173 9.99 2.67 -15.57
CA THR A 173 9.82 2.84 -14.11
C THR A 173 9.23 1.61 -13.44
N LEU A 174 8.08 1.15 -13.95
CA LEU A 174 7.31 0.06 -13.36
C LEU A 174 6.96 -0.97 -14.44
N GLN A 175 7.47 -2.19 -14.27
CA GLN A 175 7.09 -3.35 -15.09
C GLN A 175 5.94 -4.10 -14.42
N LEU A 176 4.88 -4.38 -15.16
CA LEU A 176 3.71 -5.14 -14.68
C LEU A 176 3.68 -6.53 -15.33
N LEU A 177 3.91 -7.57 -14.54
CA LEU A 177 3.93 -8.97 -15.01
C LEU A 177 2.53 -9.61 -15.04
N GLY A 178 1.46 -8.87 -14.81
CA GLY A 178 0.08 -9.31 -15.03
C GLY A 178 -0.74 -9.48 -13.76
N SER A 179 -2.06 -9.43 -13.90
CA SER A 179 -3.00 -9.49 -12.76
C SER A 179 -2.73 -8.40 -11.69
N ASN A 180 -2.03 -7.33 -12.06
CA ASN A 180 -1.60 -6.27 -11.15
C ASN A 180 -2.67 -5.20 -10.97
N GLN A 181 -2.68 -4.58 -9.80
CA GLN A 181 -3.49 -3.40 -9.51
C GLN A 181 -2.56 -2.28 -9.08
N VAL A 182 -2.56 -1.12 -9.74
CA VAL A 182 -1.83 0.06 -9.30
C VAL A 182 -2.82 1.18 -9.04
N ARG A 183 -2.88 1.65 -7.79
CA ARG A 183 -3.91 2.57 -7.31
C ARG A 183 -3.35 3.72 -6.50
N ASP A 184 -3.95 4.90 -6.66
CA ASP A 184 -3.83 6.05 -5.74
C ASP A 184 -2.38 6.43 -5.38
N THR A 185 -1.50 6.39 -6.37
CA THR A 185 -0.06 6.65 -6.23
C THR A 185 0.40 7.67 -7.26
N ALA A 186 1.36 8.52 -6.89
CA ALA A 186 1.92 9.53 -7.77
C ALA A 186 3.27 9.08 -8.38
N PHE A 187 3.48 9.45 -9.63
CA PHE A 187 4.69 9.22 -10.41
C PHE A 187 5.22 10.56 -10.95
N ASP A 188 6.48 10.86 -10.67
CA ASP A 188 7.23 11.98 -11.25
C ASP A 188 8.31 11.46 -12.19
N PHE A 189 8.07 11.62 -13.50
CA PHE A 189 8.96 11.14 -14.54
C PHE A 189 9.93 12.22 -15.05
N THR A 190 10.16 13.28 -14.26
CA THR A 190 11.11 14.35 -14.58
C THR A 190 12.50 13.77 -14.81
N GLY A 191 12.99 13.90 -16.05
CA GLY A 191 14.30 13.40 -16.46
C GLY A 191 14.37 11.92 -16.78
N GLY A 192 13.22 11.22 -16.82
CA GLY A 192 13.13 9.81 -17.22
C GLY A 192 13.48 9.55 -18.69
N SER A 193 13.55 8.29 -19.05
CA SER A 193 13.67 7.79 -20.43
C SER A 193 12.84 6.51 -20.55
N GLY A 194 12.17 6.27 -21.68
CA GLY A 194 11.27 5.11 -21.80
C GLY A 194 9.89 5.38 -21.19
N SER A 195 9.40 4.44 -20.37
CA SER A 195 7.99 4.37 -19.97
C SER A 195 7.73 4.44 -18.46
N VAL A 196 6.62 5.06 -18.04
CA VAL A 196 6.21 5.00 -16.62
C VAL A 196 5.69 3.61 -16.28
N PHE A 197 4.79 3.08 -17.11
CA PHE A 197 4.26 1.72 -16.99
C PHE A 197 4.61 0.91 -18.23
N THR A 198 5.27 -0.23 -18.03
CA THR A 198 5.56 -1.20 -19.10
C THR A 198 4.79 -2.50 -18.84
N ILE A 199 4.05 -2.93 -19.86
CA ILE A 199 3.32 -4.18 -19.91
C ILE A 199 3.80 -4.92 -21.15
N ASP A 200 4.57 -5.98 -20.98
CA ASP A 200 5.07 -6.82 -22.08
C ASP A 200 4.66 -8.27 -21.80
N GLN A 201 3.78 -8.81 -22.65
CA GLN A 201 3.30 -10.18 -22.50
C GLN A 201 4.42 -11.21 -22.69
N ASN A 202 5.51 -10.87 -23.38
CA ASN A 202 6.65 -11.76 -23.59
C ASN A 202 7.66 -11.73 -22.44
N ALA A 203 7.45 -10.86 -21.43
CA ALA A 203 8.32 -10.80 -20.26
C ALA A 203 8.25 -12.11 -19.46
N GLY A 204 9.40 -12.52 -18.92
CA GLY A 204 9.47 -13.69 -18.05
C GLY A 204 8.57 -13.53 -16.81
N GLY A 205 7.79 -14.56 -16.48
CA GLY A 205 6.87 -14.51 -15.35
C GLY A 205 5.52 -13.84 -15.64
N PHE A 206 5.25 -13.41 -16.88
CA PHE A 206 3.99 -12.77 -17.23
C PHE A 206 2.79 -13.72 -17.10
N SER A 207 1.75 -13.31 -16.35
CA SER A 207 0.48 -14.01 -16.21
C SER A 207 -0.66 -13.05 -15.86
N ASN A 208 -1.54 -12.78 -16.83
CA ASN A 208 -2.59 -11.77 -16.68
C ASN A 208 -4.01 -12.35 -16.70
N VAL A 209 -4.25 -13.42 -15.92
CA VAL A 209 -5.58 -14.03 -15.75
C VAL A 209 -6.56 -13.09 -15.06
N GLY A 210 -6.09 -12.29 -14.10
CA GLY A 210 -6.92 -11.34 -13.34
C GLY A 210 -7.17 -10.00 -14.02
N GLY A 211 -6.47 -9.70 -15.12
CA GLY A 211 -6.46 -8.37 -15.74
C GLY A 211 -5.55 -7.38 -15.01
N ILE A 212 -5.02 -6.40 -15.75
CA ILE A 212 -4.25 -5.30 -15.17
C ILE A 212 -5.16 -4.09 -14.99
N VAL A 213 -5.09 -3.43 -13.84
CA VAL A 213 -5.80 -2.18 -13.58
C VAL A 213 -4.84 -1.11 -13.08
N ILE A 214 -4.90 0.05 -13.71
CA ILE A 214 -4.20 1.27 -13.29
C ILE A 214 -5.25 2.34 -13.07
N GLN A 215 -5.50 2.70 -11.81
CA GLN A 215 -6.59 3.62 -11.45
C GLN A 215 -6.18 4.69 -10.43
N GLY A 216 -6.67 5.91 -10.59
CA GLY A 216 -6.50 6.98 -9.61
C GLY A 216 -5.04 7.42 -9.44
N VAL A 217 -4.15 7.04 -10.37
CA VAL A 217 -2.73 7.43 -10.31
C VAL A 217 -2.54 8.83 -10.86
N THR A 218 -1.55 9.53 -10.32
CA THR A 218 -1.05 10.79 -10.90
C THR A 218 0.27 10.51 -11.62
N VAL A 219 0.41 10.91 -12.88
CA VAL A 219 1.65 10.82 -13.64
C VAL A 219 2.01 12.20 -14.16
N SER A 220 3.23 12.65 -13.87
CA SER A 220 3.70 13.98 -14.22
C SER A 220 5.01 13.95 -15.02
N ASN A 221 5.21 15.00 -15.82
CA ASN A 221 6.48 15.30 -16.49
C ASN A 221 6.95 14.29 -17.53
N VAL A 222 6.02 13.59 -18.20
CA VAL A 222 6.37 12.71 -19.34
C VAL A 222 6.71 13.57 -20.56
N ALA A 223 8.00 13.72 -20.86
CA ALA A 223 8.52 14.58 -21.92
C ALA A 223 8.46 13.94 -23.32
N THR A 224 8.74 14.72 -24.37
CA THR A 224 8.84 14.22 -25.75
C THR A 224 9.83 13.05 -25.86
N GLY A 225 9.42 11.97 -26.53
CA GLY A 225 10.22 10.75 -26.67
C GLY A 225 10.08 9.75 -25.52
N GLN A 226 9.28 10.08 -24.50
CA GLN A 226 8.89 9.18 -23.41
C GLN A 226 7.44 8.72 -23.58
N THR A 227 7.07 7.64 -22.88
CA THR A 227 5.74 7.05 -22.91
C THR A 227 5.15 6.96 -21.50
N ALA A 228 3.87 7.27 -21.30
CA ALA A 228 3.23 7.02 -20.01
C ALA A 228 2.88 5.53 -19.85
N PHE A 229 2.13 4.98 -20.80
CA PHE A 229 1.71 3.58 -20.79
C PHE A 229 2.21 2.87 -22.06
N LYS A 230 3.09 1.88 -21.91
CA LYS A 230 3.59 1.04 -22.99
C LYS A 230 3.04 -0.37 -22.85
N VAL A 231 2.42 -0.88 -23.92
CA VAL A 231 1.77 -2.19 -23.97
C VAL A 231 2.25 -2.95 -25.20
N ALA A 232 2.84 -4.13 -25.00
CA ALA A 232 3.34 -4.98 -26.08
C ALA A 232 2.70 -6.37 -26.03
N GLY A 233 2.05 -6.76 -27.12
CA GLY A 233 1.51 -8.11 -27.34
C GLY A 233 0.44 -8.55 -26.35
N LEU A 234 -0.32 -7.62 -25.76
CA LEU A 234 -1.26 -7.98 -24.70
C LEU A 234 -2.54 -8.64 -25.25
N ASP A 235 -2.71 -9.94 -24.98
CA ASP A 235 -3.89 -10.73 -25.37
C ASP A 235 -5.02 -10.76 -24.31
N THR A 236 -4.81 -10.13 -23.16
CA THR A 236 -5.78 -10.07 -22.06
C THR A 236 -6.14 -8.63 -21.70
N ASN A 237 -6.97 -8.43 -20.68
CA ASN A 237 -7.55 -7.13 -20.41
C ASN A 237 -6.58 -6.20 -19.65
N LEU A 238 -6.57 -4.93 -20.06
CA LEU A 238 -5.95 -3.81 -19.38
C LEU A 238 -6.99 -2.69 -19.19
N SER A 239 -7.08 -2.16 -17.98
CA SER A 239 -7.94 -1.03 -17.62
C SER A 239 -7.09 0.14 -17.12
N ILE A 240 -7.16 1.28 -17.81
CA ILE A 240 -6.51 2.54 -17.44
C ILE A 240 -7.61 3.56 -17.21
N THR A 241 -7.96 3.82 -15.94
CA THR A 241 -9.17 4.59 -15.58
C THR A 241 -8.90 5.63 -14.51
N ASP A 242 -9.60 6.77 -14.54
CA ASP A 242 -9.57 7.77 -13.46
C ASP A 242 -8.17 8.34 -13.13
N ASN A 243 -7.22 8.28 -14.06
CA ASN A 243 -5.86 8.74 -13.84
C ASN A 243 -5.70 10.21 -14.20
N ASN A 244 -4.78 10.90 -13.50
CA ASN A 244 -4.35 12.25 -13.81
C ASN A 244 -2.95 12.23 -14.43
N VAL A 245 -2.86 12.33 -15.75
CA VAL A 245 -1.63 12.12 -16.51
C VAL A 245 -1.34 13.35 -17.35
N ASN A 246 -0.20 13.99 -17.09
CA ASN A 246 0.30 15.16 -17.82
C ASN A 246 1.50 14.77 -18.70
N VAL A 247 1.33 14.82 -20.02
CA VAL A 247 2.28 14.24 -20.98
C VAL A 247 2.53 15.19 -22.15
N ALA A 248 3.80 15.48 -22.44
CA ALA A 248 4.25 16.05 -23.71
C ALA A 248 4.70 14.98 -24.72
N GLY A 249 5.07 13.78 -24.26
CA GLY A 249 5.45 12.61 -25.07
C GLY A 249 4.29 11.79 -25.63
N THR A 250 4.37 10.46 -25.54
CA THR A 250 3.29 9.54 -25.92
C THR A 250 2.49 9.15 -24.68
N LEU A 251 1.17 9.27 -24.75
CA LEU A 251 0.32 8.89 -23.63
C LEU A 251 0.20 7.36 -23.56
N LEU A 252 -0.16 6.74 -24.69
CA LEU A 252 -0.37 5.30 -24.79
C LEU A 252 0.28 4.80 -26.08
N ASP A 253 1.14 3.79 -25.94
CA ASP A 253 1.76 3.06 -27.05
C ASP A 253 1.38 1.58 -26.95
N VAL A 254 0.65 1.09 -27.94
CA VAL A 254 0.20 -0.29 -28.04
C VAL A 254 0.76 -0.91 -29.31
N ASP A 255 1.53 -1.99 -29.16
CA ASP A 255 2.09 -2.76 -30.26
C ASP A 255 1.61 -4.22 -30.20
N GLY A 256 0.69 -4.58 -31.10
CA GLY A 256 0.13 -5.92 -31.22
C GLY A 256 -0.77 -6.38 -30.06
N GLY A 257 -1.10 -7.67 -30.07
CA GLY A 257 -2.01 -8.32 -29.11
C GLY A 257 -3.48 -8.33 -29.55
N ALA A 258 -4.29 -9.14 -28.87
CA ALA A 258 -5.74 -9.27 -29.10
C ALA A 258 -6.62 -8.86 -27.90
N GLY A 259 -6.01 -8.38 -26.82
CA GLY A 259 -6.69 -8.04 -25.57
C GLY A 259 -7.51 -6.76 -25.65
N ASN A 260 -8.51 -6.64 -24.78
CA ASN A 260 -9.26 -5.39 -24.67
C ASN A 260 -8.47 -4.39 -23.80
N ILE A 261 -8.11 -3.25 -24.40
CA ILE A 261 -7.54 -2.12 -23.68
C ILE A 261 -8.64 -1.10 -23.45
N THR A 262 -9.06 -0.96 -22.20
CA THR A 262 -10.05 0.02 -21.80
C THR A 262 -9.34 1.24 -21.23
N VAL A 263 -9.48 2.37 -21.91
CA VAL A 263 -9.02 3.67 -21.41
C VAL A 263 -10.25 4.52 -21.14
N THR A 264 -10.46 4.94 -19.90
CA THR A 264 -11.60 5.79 -19.56
C THR A 264 -11.14 6.95 -18.69
N ARG A 265 -11.69 8.13 -18.96
CA ARG A 265 -11.51 9.28 -18.10
C ARG A 265 -12.32 9.14 -16.82
N GLY A 266 -11.87 9.78 -15.74
CA GLY A 266 -12.78 10.20 -14.67
C GLY A 266 -13.82 11.20 -15.21
N THR A 267 -15.01 11.21 -14.62
CA THR A 267 -16.20 11.98 -15.06
C THR A 267 -15.90 13.41 -15.53
N LEU A 268 -16.32 13.78 -16.76
CA LEU A 268 -16.47 15.17 -17.26
C LEU A 268 -17.69 15.84 -16.61
N PRO A 269 -17.64 17.14 -16.24
CA PRO A 269 -17.57 18.19 -17.25
C PRO A 269 -16.64 19.36 -16.87
N ASN A 270 -16.15 20.07 -17.88
CA ASN A 270 -15.70 21.47 -17.81
C ASN A 270 -15.09 21.98 -16.47
N SER A 271 -13.78 22.23 -16.50
CA SER A 271 -13.01 23.16 -15.64
C SER A 271 -12.84 22.87 -14.13
N GLY A 272 -12.55 21.62 -13.73
CA GLY A 272 -12.04 21.29 -12.37
C GLY A 272 -12.03 19.78 -12.06
N PRO A 273 -11.25 19.28 -11.06
CA PRO A 273 -10.61 17.95 -11.10
C PRO A 273 -11.49 16.74 -10.71
N ALA A 274 -11.53 15.76 -11.62
CA ALA A 274 -11.47 14.31 -11.41
C ALA A 274 -10.77 13.72 -12.67
N GLY A 275 -9.78 12.82 -12.50
CA GLY A 275 -8.91 12.20 -13.52
C GLY A 275 -8.79 12.87 -14.90
N THR A 276 -7.67 13.55 -15.19
CA THR A 276 -7.40 14.15 -16.51
C THR A 276 -6.28 13.45 -17.27
N LEU A 277 -6.56 12.90 -18.45
CA LEU A 277 -5.55 12.46 -19.41
C LEU A 277 -5.29 13.61 -20.37
N THR A 278 -4.19 14.35 -20.17
CA THR A 278 -3.87 15.55 -20.94
C THR A 278 -2.50 15.43 -21.59
N GLY A 279 -2.51 15.42 -22.94
CA GLY A 279 -1.33 15.51 -23.78
C GLY A 279 -0.82 14.19 -24.36
N GLY A 280 0.05 14.28 -25.37
CA GLY A 280 0.63 13.19 -26.14
C GLY A 280 -0.27 12.47 -27.15
N GLY A 281 0.34 11.80 -28.13
CA GLY A 281 -0.36 10.94 -29.10
C GLY A 281 -0.78 9.59 -28.50
N ILE A 282 -1.76 8.94 -29.12
CA ILE A 282 -2.05 7.52 -28.94
C ILE A 282 -1.50 6.79 -30.17
N SER A 283 -0.62 5.81 -29.95
CA SER A 283 -0.06 4.94 -30.97
C SER A 283 -0.66 3.54 -30.82
N ILE A 284 -1.22 3.01 -31.90
CA ILE A 284 -1.77 1.65 -31.98
C ILE A 284 -1.27 1.05 -33.29
N ALA A 285 -0.41 0.04 -33.19
CA ALA A 285 0.22 -0.65 -34.32
C ALA A 285 -0.28 -2.08 -34.48
#